data_AF-A0A3D2I544-F1
#
_entry.id   AF-A0A3D2I544-F1
#
_cell.length_a   1.000
_cell.length_b   1.000
_cell.length_c   1.000
_cell.angle_alpha   90.00
_cell.angle_beta   90.00
_cell.angle_gamma   90.00
#
_symmetry.space_group_name_H-M   'P 1'
#
loop_
_entity.id
_entity.type
_entity.pdbx_description
1 polymer ?
#
loop_
_entity_poly.entity_id
_entity_poly.type
_entity_poly.pdbx_seq_one_letter_code
_entity_poly.pdbx_strand_id
1 'polypeptide(L)'
;MRCLRELQEALQSFERSGSVMNEESIKRFLTTCVYQEMNSFHPSQDEDYNHEFSKKFKKRWKRLNWSEKYFGSHLRLAYTVRKAAAVVIVILSLAVANQVSAKVFGFNAWKYLLSYDSKSKVEIREYVGQNQDEKTKESLPDVIHEKPTFVPKGFRYYSHDELSSGNALYDEWRDGKKNTLQYSRGKVREGDQIYTDSEYEQKLKTSVMGYEAYYYIKGNEEWIMWDDKEYNYMILLIKKGNYKAELLKMANSLYQK
;
A
#
# COMPACT_ATOMS: atom_id res chain seq x y z
N MET A 1 5.42 75.14 24.10
CA MET A 1 5.31 76.62 23.98
C MET A 1 6.29 77.44 24.86
N ARG A 2 7.01 76.84 25.82
CA ARG A 2 8.04 77.55 26.63
C ARG A 2 9.39 77.63 25.90
N CYS A 3 9.87 76.52 25.34
CA CYS A 3 11.11 76.48 24.54
C CYS A 3 11.09 77.40 23.31
N LEU A 4 9.96 77.51 22.60
CA LEU A 4 9.87 78.41 21.44
C LEU A 4 10.01 79.89 21.82
N ARG A 5 9.56 80.28 23.03
CA ARG A 5 9.76 81.64 23.54
C ARG A 5 11.21 81.88 23.95
N GLU A 6 11.83 80.93 24.64
CA GLU A 6 13.23 81.02 25.06
C GLU A 6 14.20 81.01 23.85
N LEU A 7 13.86 80.27 22.79
CA LEU A 7 14.62 80.27 21.53
C LEU A 7 14.52 81.62 20.81
N GLN A 8 13.34 82.25 20.85
CA GLN A 8 13.09 83.56 20.27
C GLN A 8 13.80 84.69 21.04
N GLU A 9 13.84 84.61 22.38
CA GLU A 9 14.61 85.53 23.23
C GLU A 9 16.13 85.35 23.05
N ALA A 10 16.61 84.11 22.95
CA ALA A 10 18.02 83.81 22.68
C ALA A 10 18.44 84.38 21.32
N LEU A 11 17.67 84.16 20.26
CA LEU A 11 17.93 84.70 18.92
C LEU A 11 17.97 86.24 18.92
N GLN A 12 17.05 86.90 19.62
CA GLN A 12 17.04 88.37 19.74
C GLN A 12 18.24 88.91 20.54
N SER A 13 18.74 88.18 21.53
CA SER A 13 19.95 88.55 22.28
C SER A 13 21.22 88.40 21.42
N PHE A 14 21.25 87.42 20.53
CA PHE A 14 22.37 87.19 19.60
C PHE A 14 22.39 88.22 18.46
N GLU A 15 21.23 88.59 17.91
CA GLU A 15 21.12 89.68 16.93
C GLU A 15 21.61 91.03 17.50
N ARG A 16 21.34 91.32 18.79
CA ARG A 16 21.84 92.54 19.44
C ARG A 16 23.34 92.56 19.73
N SER A 17 23.99 91.40 19.80
CA SER A 17 25.43 91.28 20.08
C SER A 17 26.30 91.16 18.82
N GLY A 18 25.69 91.19 17.62
CA GLY A 18 26.41 91.18 16.33
C GLY A 18 27.10 89.85 16.00
N SER A 19 26.80 88.78 16.75
CA SER A 19 27.41 87.46 16.61
C SER A 19 26.41 86.47 16.01
N VAL A 20 26.73 85.89 14.85
CA VAL A 20 25.93 84.82 14.22
C VAL A 20 26.09 83.52 15.02
N MET A 21 24.98 82.92 15.44
CA MET A 21 24.98 81.68 16.22
C MET A 21 25.54 80.52 15.38
N ASN A 22 26.66 79.94 15.82
CA ASN A 22 27.27 78.75 15.19
C ASN A 22 26.30 77.55 15.25
N GLU A 23 26.26 76.76 14.18
CA GLU A 23 25.44 75.55 14.01
C GLU A 23 25.55 74.58 15.21
N GLU A 24 26.75 74.47 15.80
CA GLU A 24 26.98 73.63 16.97
C GLU A 24 26.24 74.15 18.23
N SER A 25 26.14 75.46 18.37
CA SER A 25 25.38 76.14 19.42
C SER A 25 23.88 75.91 19.23
N ILE A 26 23.39 75.99 18.00
CA ILE A 26 21.98 75.71 17.65
C ILE A 26 21.64 74.26 17.99
N LYS A 27 22.51 73.32 17.61
CA LYS A 27 22.32 71.90 17.86
C LYS A 27 22.28 71.60 19.36
N ARG A 28 23.19 72.19 20.15
CA ARG A 28 23.18 72.06 21.63
C ARG A 28 21.92 72.63 22.25
N PHE A 29 21.45 73.79 21.79
CA PHE A 29 20.24 74.41 22.30
C PHE A 29 19.01 73.55 22.01
N LEU A 30 18.82 73.12 20.76
CA LEU A 30 17.70 72.27 20.36
C LEU A 30 17.71 70.93 21.10
N THR A 31 18.88 70.32 21.26
CA THR A 31 19.03 69.07 22.02
C THR A 31 18.61 69.28 23.48
N THR A 32 19.04 70.38 24.09
CA THR A 32 18.68 70.72 25.48
C THR A 32 17.18 70.97 25.62
N CYS A 33 16.56 71.67 24.67
CA CYS A 33 15.12 71.87 24.60
C CYS A 33 14.35 70.54 24.53
N VAL A 34 14.77 69.61 23.67
CA VAL A 34 14.16 68.28 23.56
C VAL A 34 14.32 67.50 24.87
N TYR A 35 15.51 67.52 25.47
CA TYR A 35 15.73 66.85 26.76
C TYR A 35 14.91 67.45 27.89
N GLN A 36 14.77 68.77 27.95
CA GLN A 36 13.92 69.43 28.95
C GLN A 36 12.44 69.13 28.72
N GLU A 37 11.98 69.09 27.47
CA GLU A 37 10.60 68.72 27.14
C GLU A 37 10.35 67.25 27.49
N MET A 38 11.25 66.34 27.11
CA MET A 38 11.23 64.92 27.51
C MET A 38 11.25 64.74 29.03
N ASN A 39 12.05 65.51 29.76
CA ASN A 39 12.10 65.44 31.23
C ASN A 39 10.90 66.14 31.90
N SER A 40 10.23 67.06 31.22
CA SER A 40 8.97 67.65 31.68
C SER A 40 7.81 66.66 31.58
N PHE A 41 7.91 65.67 30.67
CA PHE A 41 7.19 64.41 30.79
C PHE A 41 7.83 63.59 31.92
N HIS A 42 7.67 64.05 33.16
CA HIS A 42 7.79 63.12 34.28
C HIS A 42 6.80 61.98 34.01
N PRO A 43 7.21 60.69 34.08
CA PRO A 43 6.27 59.60 34.22
C PRO A 43 5.67 59.75 35.63
N SER A 44 4.78 60.72 35.78
CA SER A 44 4.02 60.91 36.99
C SER A 44 3.05 59.76 37.07
N GLN A 45 3.39 58.83 37.95
CA GLN A 45 2.60 57.70 38.37
C GLN A 45 2.59 56.56 37.35
N ASP A 46 2.89 55.38 37.87
CA ASP A 46 2.33 54.11 37.44
C ASP A 46 0.79 54.21 37.43
N GLU A 47 0.22 55.01 36.53
CA GLU A 47 -1.06 54.66 35.95
C GLU A 47 -0.77 53.37 35.20
N ASP A 48 -0.98 52.29 35.94
CA ASP A 48 -1.24 50.96 35.45
C ASP A 48 -2.07 51.14 34.18
N TYR A 49 -1.39 51.13 33.03
CA TYR A 49 -2.01 50.93 31.73
C TYR A 49 -2.49 49.48 31.78
N ASN A 50 -3.53 49.25 32.59
CA ASN A 50 -4.46 48.16 32.58
C ASN A 50 -5.25 48.30 31.28
N HIS A 51 -4.53 48.28 30.17
CA HIS A 51 -5.14 48.01 28.91
C HIS A 51 -5.63 46.58 29.04
N GLU A 52 -6.91 46.43 29.38
CA GLU A 52 -7.55 45.14 29.40
C GLU A 52 -7.59 44.63 27.97
N PHE A 53 -6.52 43.94 27.60
CA PHE A 53 -6.46 43.27 26.33
C PHE A 53 -7.66 42.35 26.21
N SER A 54 -8.31 42.37 25.05
CA SER A 54 -9.44 41.48 24.78
C SER A 54 -9.08 40.03 25.13
N LYS A 55 -10.06 39.25 25.58
CA LYS A 55 -9.86 37.81 25.87
C LYS A 55 -9.23 37.07 24.69
N LYS A 56 -9.55 37.48 23.45
CA LYS A 56 -8.94 36.96 22.21
C LYS A 56 -7.45 37.28 22.13
N PHE A 57 -7.05 38.52 22.44
CA PHE A 57 -5.65 38.94 22.44
C PHE A 57 -4.86 38.23 23.55
N LYS A 58 -5.35 38.21 24.80
CA LYS A 58 -4.69 37.50 25.92
C LYS A 58 -4.47 36.01 25.59
N LYS A 59 -5.46 35.35 24.95
CA LYS A 59 -5.34 33.94 24.52
C LYS A 59 -4.35 33.74 23.37
N ARG A 60 -4.17 34.72 22.48
CA ARG A 60 -3.18 34.67 21.40
C ARG A 60 -1.78 34.92 21.95
N TRP A 61 -1.61 35.91 22.81
CA TRP A 61 -0.36 36.23 23.48
C TRP A 61 0.14 35.07 24.33
N LYS A 62 -0.70 34.47 25.19
CA LYS A 62 -0.33 33.27 25.97
C LYS A 62 0.14 32.11 25.09
N ARG A 63 -0.50 31.88 23.93
CA ARG A 63 -0.08 30.84 22.97
C ARG A 63 1.27 31.12 22.35
N LEU A 64 1.52 32.38 21.98
CA LEU A 64 2.77 32.81 21.35
C LEU A 64 3.92 32.71 22.36
N ASN A 65 3.71 33.19 23.58
CA ASN A 65 4.68 33.14 24.66
C ASN A 65 4.97 31.69 25.11
N TRP A 66 3.95 30.81 25.11
CA TRP A 66 4.15 29.38 25.35
C TRP A 66 4.97 28.73 24.23
N SER A 67 4.69 29.03 22.95
CA SER A 67 5.50 28.49 21.86
C SER A 67 6.95 28.97 21.92
N GLU A 68 7.18 30.23 22.29
CA GLU A 68 8.52 30.80 22.43
C GLU A 68 9.27 30.19 23.64
N LYS A 69 8.61 29.99 24.78
CA LYS A 69 9.20 29.36 25.97
C LYS A 69 9.69 27.93 25.73
N TYR A 70 8.95 27.14 24.95
CA TYR A 70 9.27 25.72 24.74
C TYR A 70 10.04 25.43 23.45
N PHE A 71 9.93 26.29 22.44
CA PHE A 71 10.52 26.04 21.12
C PHE A 71 11.44 27.18 20.63
N GLY A 72 11.59 28.26 21.40
CA GLY A 72 12.46 29.39 21.08
C GLY A 72 12.17 29.99 19.70
N SER A 73 13.23 30.34 18.98
CA SER A 73 13.17 30.83 17.59
C SER A 73 12.78 29.76 16.56
N HIS A 74 12.73 28.48 16.96
CA HIS A 74 12.50 27.36 16.05
C HIS A 74 11.03 26.94 16.01
N LEU A 75 10.14 27.90 15.68
CA LEU A 75 8.70 27.67 15.55
C LEU A 75 8.33 26.57 14.54
N ARG A 76 9.18 26.31 13.53
CA ARG A 76 9.02 25.19 12.59
C ARG A 76 9.14 23.83 13.29
N LEU A 77 10.04 23.68 14.27
CA LEU A 77 10.14 22.44 15.06
C LEU A 77 8.88 22.21 15.89
N ALA A 78 8.29 23.26 16.47
CA ALA A 78 7.04 23.15 17.21
C ALA A 78 5.90 22.59 16.35
N TYR A 79 5.82 23.03 15.08
CA TYR A 79 4.80 22.57 14.15
C TYR A 79 5.02 21.10 13.74
N THR A 80 6.27 20.72 13.47
CA THR A 80 6.64 19.33 13.15
C THR A 80 6.37 18.40 14.33
N VAL A 81 6.72 18.79 15.55
CA VAL A 81 6.46 18.02 16.78
C VAL A 81 4.95 17.83 17.00
N ARG A 82 4.13 18.87 16.77
CA ARG A 82 2.67 18.74 16.88
C ARG A 82 2.08 17.80 15.82
N LYS A 83 2.59 17.84 14.58
CA LYS A 83 2.19 16.90 13.53
C LYS A 83 2.58 15.47 13.87
N ALA A 84 3.81 15.27 14.34
CA ALA A 84 4.29 13.96 14.78
C ALA A 84 3.46 13.42 15.95
N ALA A 85 3.16 14.25 16.96
CA ALA A 85 2.31 13.88 18.08
C ALA A 85 0.89 13.49 17.63
N ALA A 86 0.29 14.22 16.68
CA ALA A 86 -1.01 13.87 16.12
C ALA A 86 -0.99 12.51 15.40
N VAL A 87 0.05 12.23 14.61
CA VAL A 87 0.24 10.92 13.95
C VAL A 87 0.38 9.80 14.99
N VAL A 88 1.18 10.01 16.04
CA VAL A 88 1.35 9.05 17.13
C VAL A 88 0.03 8.79 17.86
N ILE A 89 -0.78 9.81 18.13
CA ILE A 89 -2.11 9.64 18.72
C ILE A 89 -3.03 8.81 17.81
N VAL A 90 -2.99 9.05 16.50
CA VAL A 90 -3.76 8.24 15.53
C VAL A 90 -3.32 6.77 15.57
N ILE A 91 -2.01 6.51 15.52
CA ILE A 91 -1.45 5.14 15.59
C ILE A 91 -1.84 4.45 16.91
N LEU A 92 -1.72 5.15 18.04
CA LEU A 92 -2.11 4.62 19.35
C LEU A 92 -3.61 4.36 19.45
N SER A 93 -4.44 5.24 18.89
CA SER A 93 -5.90 5.04 18.85
C SER A 93 -6.29 3.81 18.01
N LEU A 94 -5.62 3.58 16.88
CA LEU A 94 -5.76 2.37 16.06
C LEU A 94 -5.32 1.12 16.83
N ALA A 95 -4.21 1.19 17.59
CA ALA A 95 -3.72 0.07 18.39
C ALA A 95 -4.67 -0.29 19.56
N VAL A 96 -5.23 0.71 20.25
CA VAL A 96 -6.24 0.50 21.30
C VAL A 96 -7.54 -0.04 20.70
N ALA A 97 -7.97 0.49 19.54
CA ALA A 97 -9.13 -0.03 18.82
C ALA A 97 -8.94 -1.51 18.41
N ASN A 98 -7.72 -1.92 18.02
CA ASN A 98 -7.39 -3.32 17.70
C ASN A 98 -7.54 -4.24 18.93
N GLN A 99 -7.08 -3.82 20.11
CA GLN A 99 -7.20 -4.60 21.34
C GLN A 99 -8.65 -4.72 21.83
N VAL A 100 -9.42 -3.62 21.74
CA VAL A 100 -10.83 -3.60 22.13
C VAL A 100 -11.70 -4.38 21.13
N SER A 101 -11.45 -4.27 19.83
CA SER A 101 -12.18 -5.00 18.78
C SER A 101 -12.04 -6.52 18.94
N ALA A 102 -10.83 -7.03 19.17
CA ALA A 102 -10.60 -8.46 19.39
C ALA A 102 -11.27 -8.98 20.68
N LYS A 103 -11.37 -8.15 21.71
CA LYS A 103 -11.92 -8.52 23.03
C LYS A 103 -13.44 -8.35 23.13
N VAL A 104 -14.04 -7.41 22.40
CA VAL A 104 -15.48 -7.08 22.46
C VAL A 104 -16.27 -7.73 21.33
N PHE A 105 -15.72 -7.84 20.12
CA PHE A 105 -16.44 -8.35 18.95
C PHE A 105 -15.95 -9.73 18.48
N GLY A 106 -14.92 -10.30 19.11
CA GLY A 106 -14.41 -11.64 18.77
C GLY A 106 -13.85 -11.78 17.34
N PHE A 107 -13.76 -10.69 16.57
CA PHE A 107 -13.18 -10.66 15.23
C PHE A 107 -11.92 -9.79 15.21
N ASN A 108 -10.91 -10.22 14.45
CA ASN A 108 -9.70 -9.45 14.19
C ASN A 108 -9.79 -8.91 12.75
N ALA A 109 -9.97 -7.59 12.61
CA ALA A 109 -10.15 -6.92 11.32
C ALA A 109 -8.98 -7.17 10.34
N TRP A 110 -7.75 -7.24 10.83
CA TRP A 110 -6.57 -7.54 10.01
C TRP A 110 -6.55 -8.99 9.55
N LYS A 111 -7.03 -9.92 10.37
CA LYS A 111 -7.19 -11.32 9.96
C LYS A 111 -8.23 -11.43 8.84
N TYR A 112 -9.30 -10.65 8.88
CA TYR A 112 -10.30 -10.60 7.80
C TYR A 112 -9.72 -10.01 6.51
N LEU A 113 -9.04 -8.86 6.61
CA LEU A 113 -8.38 -8.21 5.48
C LEU A 113 -7.31 -9.12 4.82
N LEU A 114 -6.43 -9.73 5.63
CA LEU A 114 -5.42 -10.68 5.16
C LEU A 114 -6.04 -11.99 4.66
N SER A 115 -7.19 -12.41 5.20
CA SER A 115 -7.86 -13.63 4.73
C SER A 115 -8.48 -13.49 3.34
N TYR A 116 -8.82 -12.27 2.93
CA TYR A 116 -9.34 -12.01 1.58
C TYR A 116 -8.24 -12.22 0.53
N ASP A 117 -7.02 -11.77 0.83
CA ASP A 117 -5.84 -11.91 -0.03
C ASP A 117 -5.24 -13.34 0.03
N SER A 118 -5.36 -14.03 1.17
CA SER A 118 -4.81 -15.39 1.30
C SER A 118 -5.67 -16.49 0.65
N LYS A 119 -6.98 -16.25 0.46
CA LYS A 119 -7.96 -17.23 -0.07
C LYS A 119 -8.17 -17.15 -1.58
N SER A 120 -7.47 -16.28 -2.30
CA SER A 120 -7.62 -16.17 -3.76
C SER A 120 -6.28 -16.17 -4.46
N LYS A 121 -5.33 -16.95 -3.94
CA LYS A 121 -4.05 -17.13 -4.60
C LYS A 121 -4.31 -17.93 -5.89
N VAL A 122 -4.10 -17.30 -7.03
CA VAL A 122 -4.00 -17.97 -8.32
C VAL A 122 -2.52 -18.25 -8.54
N GLU A 123 -2.17 -19.50 -8.81
CA GLU A 123 -0.81 -19.85 -9.24
C GLU A 123 -0.71 -19.55 -10.73
N ILE A 124 0.19 -18.61 -11.09
CA ILE A 124 0.48 -18.23 -12.47
C ILE A 124 1.83 -18.84 -12.82
N ARG A 125 1.87 -19.64 -13.89
CA ARG A 125 3.12 -20.12 -14.49
C ARG A 125 3.22 -19.74 -15.95
N GLU A 126 4.42 -19.46 -16.41
CA GLU A 126 4.72 -19.27 -17.83
C GLU A 126 4.87 -20.64 -18.50
N TYR A 127 4.29 -20.79 -19.68
CA TYR A 127 4.41 -22.00 -20.48
C TYR A 127 5.74 -22.01 -21.24
N VAL A 128 6.50 -23.11 -21.09
CA VAL A 128 7.89 -23.25 -21.59
C VAL A 128 8.00 -24.24 -22.77
N GLY A 129 6.90 -24.88 -23.21
CA GLY A 129 6.91 -25.78 -24.37
C GLY A 129 7.91 -26.93 -24.29
N GLN A 130 7.58 -27.96 -23.51
CA GLN A 130 8.49 -29.09 -23.29
C GLN A 130 8.63 -29.96 -24.54
N ASN A 131 9.85 -30.19 -25.00
CA ASN A 131 10.16 -31.07 -26.14
C ASN A 131 11.26 -32.11 -25.84
N GLN A 132 11.99 -31.94 -24.74
CA GLN A 132 13.07 -32.83 -24.32
C GLN A 132 12.96 -33.14 -22.83
N ASP A 133 13.35 -34.35 -22.44
CA ASP A 133 13.49 -34.70 -21.04
C ASP A 133 14.62 -33.88 -20.41
N GLU A 134 14.36 -33.28 -19.24
CA GLU A 134 15.34 -32.41 -18.57
C GLU A 134 16.64 -33.13 -18.24
N LYS A 135 16.56 -34.41 -17.87
CA LYS A 135 17.67 -35.24 -17.37
C LYS A 135 18.41 -35.93 -18.50
N THR A 136 17.71 -36.56 -19.43
CA THR A 136 18.33 -37.37 -20.49
C THR A 136 18.61 -36.57 -21.76
N LYS A 137 17.97 -35.40 -21.93
CA LYS A 137 18.00 -34.60 -23.17
C LYS A 137 17.44 -35.33 -24.40
N GLU A 138 16.80 -36.47 -24.20
CA GLU A 138 16.14 -37.20 -25.27
C GLU A 138 14.81 -36.52 -25.63
N SER A 139 14.40 -36.68 -26.88
CA SER A 139 13.10 -36.17 -27.34
C SER A 139 11.97 -36.85 -26.60
N LEU A 140 11.03 -36.05 -26.08
CA LEU A 140 9.81 -36.58 -25.47
C LEU A 140 8.87 -37.13 -26.56
N PRO A 141 8.01 -38.12 -26.23
CA PRO A 141 7.11 -38.72 -27.20
C PRO A 141 6.01 -37.74 -27.60
N ASP A 142 5.65 -37.76 -28.88
CA ASP A 142 4.50 -37.02 -29.39
C ASP A 142 3.18 -37.69 -28.97
N VAL A 143 2.14 -36.87 -28.77
CA VAL A 143 0.78 -37.36 -28.55
C VAL A 143 0.29 -38.10 -29.80
N ILE A 144 -0.25 -39.30 -29.58
CA ILE A 144 -0.74 -40.18 -30.66
C ILE A 144 -2.27 -40.14 -30.74
N HIS A 145 -2.94 -39.95 -29.60
CA HIS A 145 -4.40 -39.90 -29.52
C HIS A 145 -4.88 -38.54 -29.05
N GLU A 146 -5.90 -38.01 -29.73
CA GLU A 146 -6.51 -36.74 -29.32
C GLU A 146 -7.29 -36.83 -28.01
N LYS A 147 -7.76 -38.03 -27.69
CA LYS A 147 -8.54 -38.36 -26.51
C LYS A 147 -7.91 -39.55 -25.80
N PRO A 148 -7.99 -39.64 -24.47
CA PRO A 148 -7.47 -40.79 -23.73
C PRO A 148 -8.12 -42.09 -24.21
N THR A 149 -7.31 -43.11 -24.50
CA THR A 149 -7.78 -44.45 -24.89
C THR A 149 -8.12 -45.31 -23.67
N PHE A 150 -7.62 -44.94 -22.50
CA PHE A 150 -8.00 -45.52 -21.21
C PHE A 150 -8.88 -44.57 -20.42
N VAL A 151 -9.99 -45.09 -19.89
CA VAL A 151 -10.86 -44.37 -18.95
C VAL A 151 -11.05 -45.25 -17.71
N PRO A 152 -10.90 -44.71 -16.49
CA PRO A 152 -11.12 -45.44 -15.24
C PRO A 152 -12.49 -46.15 -15.21
N LYS A 153 -12.51 -47.36 -14.66
CA LYS A 153 -13.71 -48.21 -14.65
C LYS A 153 -14.87 -47.52 -13.90
N GLY A 154 -16.07 -47.64 -14.46
CA GLY A 154 -17.31 -47.11 -13.86
C GLY A 154 -17.75 -45.77 -14.45
N PHE A 155 -16.84 -45.05 -15.11
CA PHE A 155 -17.16 -43.81 -15.80
C PHE A 155 -17.71 -44.10 -17.21
N ARG A 156 -18.88 -43.52 -17.50
CA ARG A 156 -19.53 -43.58 -18.81
C ARG A 156 -19.43 -42.23 -19.49
N TYR A 157 -19.18 -42.25 -20.79
CA TYR A 157 -19.07 -41.02 -21.58
C TYR A 157 -20.36 -40.20 -21.48
N TYR A 158 -20.21 -38.89 -21.29
CA TYR A 158 -21.32 -37.98 -21.03
C TYR A 158 -21.42 -36.86 -22.06
N SER A 159 -20.34 -36.09 -22.26
CA SER A 159 -20.36 -34.95 -23.18
C SER A 159 -18.99 -34.66 -23.78
N HIS A 160 -19.03 -33.85 -24.84
CA HIS A 160 -17.86 -33.34 -25.53
C HIS A 160 -18.14 -31.94 -26.02
N ASP A 161 -17.15 -31.08 -25.82
CA ASP A 161 -17.13 -29.73 -26.35
C ASP A 161 -15.76 -29.51 -27.00
N GLU A 162 -15.77 -28.94 -28.19
CA GLU A 162 -14.56 -28.58 -28.92
C GLU A 162 -14.73 -27.19 -29.51
N LEU A 163 -13.70 -26.36 -29.40
CA LEU A 163 -13.69 -25.09 -30.14
C LEU A 163 -13.63 -25.40 -31.64
N SER A 164 -14.40 -24.68 -32.45
CA SER A 164 -14.46 -24.88 -33.90
C SER A 164 -13.10 -24.74 -34.60
N SER A 165 -12.12 -24.11 -33.94
CA SER A 165 -10.75 -23.97 -34.40
C SER A 165 -9.84 -25.16 -34.07
N GLY A 166 -10.32 -26.18 -33.34
CA GLY A 166 -9.53 -27.31 -32.84
C GLY A 166 -8.55 -26.95 -31.72
N ASN A 167 -8.57 -25.71 -31.23
CA ASN A 167 -7.58 -25.24 -30.25
C ASN A 167 -7.85 -25.70 -28.82
N ALA A 168 -9.06 -26.14 -28.51
CA ALA A 168 -9.37 -26.71 -27.20
C ALA A 168 -10.38 -27.81 -27.35
N LEU A 169 -10.17 -28.87 -26.59
CA LEU A 169 -11.02 -30.05 -26.53
C LEU A 169 -11.34 -30.34 -25.07
N TYR A 170 -12.60 -30.67 -24.83
CA TYR A 170 -13.12 -31.08 -23.55
C TYR A 170 -13.96 -32.35 -23.71
N ASP A 171 -13.72 -33.35 -22.86
CA ASP A 171 -14.56 -34.53 -22.74
C ASP A 171 -14.90 -34.78 -21.28
N GLU A 172 -16.14 -35.18 -21.03
CA GLU A 172 -16.63 -35.53 -19.70
C GLU A 172 -17.18 -36.96 -19.66
N TRP A 173 -16.85 -37.67 -18.59
CA TRP A 173 -17.44 -38.95 -18.21
C TRP A 173 -18.05 -38.84 -16.81
N ARG A 174 -19.12 -39.60 -16.57
CA ARG A 174 -19.82 -39.63 -15.28
C ARG A 174 -19.94 -41.03 -14.72
N ASP A 175 -19.83 -41.13 -13.40
CA ASP A 175 -20.19 -42.31 -12.61
C ASP A 175 -21.33 -41.91 -11.65
N GLY A 176 -22.56 -42.09 -12.11
CA GLY A 176 -23.75 -41.59 -11.41
C GLY A 176 -23.90 -40.07 -11.51
N LYS A 177 -24.53 -39.46 -10.50
CA LYS A 177 -24.86 -38.01 -10.50
C LYS A 177 -23.79 -37.12 -9.86
N LYS A 178 -22.90 -37.69 -9.05
CA LYS A 178 -21.97 -36.93 -8.20
C LYS A 178 -20.52 -37.05 -8.63
N ASN A 179 -20.16 -38.10 -9.37
CA ASN A 179 -18.79 -38.36 -9.74
C ASN A 179 -18.58 -37.97 -11.20
N THR A 180 -17.59 -37.12 -11.44
CA THR A 180 -17.29 -36.59 -12.77
C THR A 180 -15.81 -36.74 -13.04
N LEU A 181 -15.48 -37.15 -14.25
CA LEU A 181 -14.12 -37.21 -14.78
C LEU A 181 -14.07 -36.35 -16.03
N GLN A 182 -13.11 -35.45 -16.11
CA GLN A 182 -12.99 -34.46 -17.16
C GLN A 182 -11.60 -34.54 -17.75
N TYR A 183 -11.52 -34.51 -19.07
CA TYR A 183 -10.29 -34.33 -19.82
C TYR A 183 -10.39 -33.02 -20.57
N SER A 184 -9.33 -32.22 -20.52
CA SER A 184 -9.21 -31.04 -21.35
C SER A 184 -7.80 -30.89 -21.88
N ARG A 185 -7.70 -30.40 -23.13
CA ARG A 185 -6.46 -29.89 -23.71
C ARG A 185 -6.71 -28.53 -24.33
N GLY A 186 -5.75 -27.63 -24.19
CA GLY A 186 -5.78 -26.30 -24.79
C GLY A 186 -4.46 -25.99 -25.46
N LYS A 187 -4.51 -25.50 -26.70
CA LYS A 187 -3.33 -25.08 -27.46
C LYS A 187 -2.75 -23.83 -26.82
N VAL A 188 -1.45 -23.87 -26.57
CA VAL A 188 -0.70 -22.81 -25.89
C VAL A 188 0.56 -22.49 -26.70
N ARG A 189 1.06 -21.27 -26.53
CA ARG A 189 2.27 -20.76 -27.18
C ARG A 189 3.28 -20.39 -26.10
N GLU A 190 4.56 -20.48 -26.46
CA GLU A 190 5.64 -20.02 -25.60
C GLU A 190 5.40 -18.57 -25.16
N GLY A 191 5.50 -18.32 -23.85
CA GLY A 191 5.17 -17.04 -23.22
C GLY A 191 3.71 -16.88 -22.76
N ASP A 192 2.81 -17.82 -23.09
CA ASP A 192 1.45 -17.82 -22.54
C ASP A 192 1.48 -18.10 -21.03
N GLN A 193 0.56 -17.47 -20.30
CA GLN A 193 0.38 -17.67 -18.86
C GLN A 193 -0.70 -18.71 -18.60
N ILE A 194 -0.35 -19.74 -17.84
CA ILE A 194 -1.29 -20.75 -17.35
C ILE A 194 -1.68 -20.37 -15.93
N TYR A 195 -3.00 -20.18 -15.74
CA TYR A 195 -3.61 -19.89 -14.46
C TYR A 195 -4.13 -21.18 -13.84
N THR A 196 -3.72 -21.45 -12.60
CA THR A 196 -4.15 -22.63 -11.85
C THR A 196 -4.66 -22.24 -10.48
N ASP A 197 -5.67 -22.96 -10.00
CA ASP A 197 -6.11 -22.82 -8.61
C ASP A 197 -4.95 -23.22 -7.69
N SER A 198 -4.58 -22.35 -6.74
CA SER A 198 -3.56 -22.66 -5.75
C SER A 198 -4.14 -23.15 -4.42
N GLU A 199 -5.47 -23.22 -4.31
CA GLU A 199 -6.15 -23.80 -3.17
C GLU A 199 -6.18 -25.33 -3.26
N TYR A 200 -5.03 -25.98 -3.10
CA TYR A 200 -4.93 -27.43 -2.96
C TYR A 200 -4.44 -27.81 -1.57
N GLU A 201 -4.87 -28.98 -1.08
CA GLU A 201 -4.35 -29.59 0.15
C GLU A 201 -2.97 -30.21 -0.09
N GLN A 202 -2.74 -30.74 -1.30
CA GLN A 202 -1.49 -31.38 -1.68
C GLN A 202 -1.14 -31.09 -3.15
N LYS A 203 0.14 -30.80 -3.42
CA LYS A 203 0.74 -30.74 -4.75
C LYS A 203 1.96 -31.65 -4.79
N LEU A 204 1.99 -32.56 -5.76
CA LEU A 204 3.04 -33.55 -5.93
C LEU A 204 3.61 -33.45 -7.34
N LYS A 205 4.93 -33.20 -7.45
CA LYS A 205 5.65 -33.34 -8.72
C LYS A 205 5.61 -34.80 -9.16
N THR A 206 5.32 -35.02 -10.44
CA THR A 206 5.23 -36.34 -11.07
C THR A 206 5.64 -36.23 -12.55
N SER A 207 5.34 -37.25 -13.36
CA SER A 207 5.63 -37.22 -14.78
C SER A 207 4.60 -38.02 -15.57
N VAL A 208 4.27 -37.52 -16.77
CA VAL A 208 3.47 -38.22 -17.78
C VAL A 208 4.42 -38.47 -18.95
N MET A 209 4.79 -39.72 -19.20
CA MET A 209 5.67 -40.09 -20.32
C MET A 209 6.97 -39.26 -20.45
N GLY A 210 7.55 -38.82 -19.32
CA GLY A 210 8.76 -37.97 -19.29
C GLY A 210 8.48 -36.47 -19.17
N TYR A 211 7.29 -36.01 -19.58
CA TYR A 211 6.86 -34.62 -19.35
C TYR A 211 6.74 -34.34 -17.86
N GLU A 212 7.19 -33.16 -17.43
CA GLU A 212 6.97 -32.71 -16.06
C GLU A 212 5.49 -32.46 -15.83
N ALA A 213 4.96 -33.09 -14.78
CA ALA A 213 3.56 -33.03 -14.43
C ALA A 213 3.39 -32.74 -12.95
N TYR A 214 2.24 -32.17 -12.59
CA TYR A 214 1.85 -31.96 -11.21
C TYR A 214 0.51 -32.63 -10.93
N TYR A 215 0.46 -33.37 -9.82
CA TYR A 215 -0.73 -33.99 -9.29
C TYR A 215 -1.20 -33.24 -8.05
N TYR A 216 -2.50 -32.97 -7.98
CA TYR A 216 -3.10 -32.12 -6.98
C TYR A 216 -4.29 -32.80 -6.30
N ILE A 217 -4.53 -32.45 -5.03
CA ILE A 217 -5.66 -32.93 -4.24
C ILE A 217 -6.32 -31.75 -3.53
N LYS A 218 -7.65 -31.64 -3.61
CA LYS A 218 -8.49 -30.67 -2.89
C LYS A 218 -9.80 -31.34 -2.48
N GLY A 219 -9.96 -31.72 -1.22
CA GLY A 219 -11.18 -32.39 -0.74
C GLY A 219 -11.52 -33.69 -1.49
N ASN A 220 -12.54 -33.65 -2.34
CA ASN A 220 -12.97 -34.77 -3.20
C ASN A 220 -12.51 -34.62 -4.66
N GLU A 221 -11.67 -33.64 -4.95
CA GLU A 221 -11.14 -33.35 -6.27
C GLU A 221 -9.67 -33.76 -6.35
N GLU A 222 -9.33 -34.46 -7.43
CA GLU A 222 -7.96 -34.84 -7.76
C GLU A 222 -7.72 -34.47 -9.23
N TRP A 223 -6.60 -33.80 -9.54
CA TRP A 223 -6.28 -33.49 -10.92
C TRP A 223 -4.80 -33.63 -11.23
N ILE A 224 -4.50 -33.91 -12.49
CA ILE A 224 -3.15 -33.92 -13.03
C ILE A 224 -3.06 -32.95 -14.19
N MET A 225 -1.98 -32.16 -14.21
CA MET A 225 -1.69 -31.23 -15.30
C MET A 225 -0.26 -31.41 -15.78
N TRP A 226 -0.08 -31.32 -17.09
CA TRP A 226 1.22 -31.35 -17.75
C TRP A 226 1.14 -30.58 -19.06
N ASP A 227 2.31 -30.24 -19.58
CA ASP A 227 2.48 -29.41 -20.77
C ASP A 227 3.37 -30.18 -21.74
N ASP A 228 2.98 -30.28 -23.01
CA ASP A 228 3.89 -30.70 -24.09
C ASP A 228 4.37 -29.49 -24.89
N LYS A 229 4.84 -29.68 -26.12
CA LYS A 229 5.33 -28.61 -27.02
C LYS A 229 4.23 -27.73 -27.65
N GLU A 230 2.97 -28.14 -27.58
CA GLU A 230 1.86 -27.44 -28.26
C GLU A 230 0.62 -27.23 -27.36
N TYR A 231 0.42 -28.06 -26.35
CA TYR A 231 -0.80 -28.09 -25.54
C TYR A 231 -0.49 -28.14 -24.04
N ASN A 232 -1.38 -27.49 -23.28
CA ASN A 232 -1.59 -27.74 -21.87
C ASN A 232 -2.68 -28.80 -21.72
N TYR A 233 -2.44 -29.79 -20.86
CA TYR A 233 -3.36 -30.86 -20.56
C TYR A 233 -3.81 -30.81 -19.10
N MET A 234 -5.05 -31.20 -18.88
CA MET A 234 -5.61 -31.42 -17.55
C MET A 234 -6.56 -32.61 -17.56
N ILE A 235 -6.44 -33.46 -16.55
CA ILE A 235 -7.46 -34.44 -16.19
C ILE A 235 -7.91 -34.13 -14.77
N LEU A 236 -9.21 -33.85 -14.59
CA LEU A 236 -9.84 -33.56 -13.30
C LEU A 236 -10.84 -34.65 -12.94
N LEU A 237 -10.75 -35.16 -11.73
CA LEU A 237 -11.66 -36.13 -11.16
C LEU A 237 -12.32 -35.57 -9.90
N ILE A 238 -13.63 -35.55 -9.89
CA ILE A 238 -14.46 -35.24 -8.73
C ILE A 238 -15.01 -36.56 -8.18
N LYS A 239 -14.25 -37.22 -7.29
CA LYS A 239 -14.66 -38.46 -6.63
C LYS A 239 -13.78 -38.72 -5.40
N LYS A 240 -14.40 -39.02 -4.26
CA LYS A 240 -13.66 -39.38 -3.04
C LYS A 240 -12.88 -40.68 -3.25
N GLY A 241 -11.58 -40.68 -2.94
CA GLY A 241 -10.70 -41.85 -3.03
C GLY A 241 -9.25 -41.44 -3.26
N ASN A 242 -8.47 -42.35 -3.83
CA ASN A 242 -7.11 -42.09 -4.31
C ASN A 242 -7.01 -42.68 -5.72
N TYR A 243 -6.98 -41.82 -6.72
CA TYR A 243 -7.01 -42.20 -8.14
C TYR A 243 -5.75 -41.80 -8.88
N LYS A 244 -4.68 -41.38 -8.19
CA LYS A 244 -3.42 -40.97 -8.81
C LYS A 244 -2.92 -41.94 -9.89
N ALA A 245 -2.93 -43.24 -9.58
CA ALA A 245 -2.48 -44.27 -10.52
C ALA A 245 -3.40 -44.39 -11.75
N GLU A 246 -4.71 -44.28 -11.55
CA GLU A 246 -5.72 -44.33 -12.62
C GLU A 246 -5.64 -43.08 -13.53
N LEU A 247 -5.48 -41.89 -12.95
CA LEU A 247 -5.31 -40.65 -13.70
C LEU A 247 -4.00 -40.62 -14.48
N LEU A 248 -2.89 -41.12 -13.90
CA LEU A 248 -1.64 -41.29 -14.62
C LEU A 248 -1.77 -42.29 -15.77
N LYS A 249 -2.48 -43.40 -15.57
CA LYS A 249 -2.73 -44.37 -16.62
C LYS A 249 -3.57 -43.77 -17.76
N MET A 250 -4.57 -42.95 -17.43
CA MET A 250 -5.37 -42.19 -18.40
C MET A 250 -4.50 -41.19 -19.16
N ALA A 251 -3.66 -40.40 -18.48
CA ALA A 251 -2.74 -39.46 -19.12
C ALA A 251 -1.76 -40.16 -20.08
N ASN A 252 -1.13 -41.25 -19.62
CA ASN A 252 -0.18 -42.02 -20.44
C ASN A 252 -0.84 -42.65 -21.68
N SER A 253 -2.14 -42.94 -21.62
CA SER A 253 -2.87 -43.54 -22.74
C SER A 253 -2.97 -42.66 -23.99
N LEU A 254 -2.66 -41.36 -23.87
CA LEU A 254 -2.55 -40.43 -25.01
C LEU A 254 -1.32 -40.70 -25.89
N TYR A 255 -0.30 -41.37 -25.34
CA TYR A 255 1.01 -41.59 -25.97
C TYR A 255 1.27 -43.06 -26.30
N GLN A 256 0.39 -43.97 -25.88
CA GLN A 256 0.54 -45.41 -26.07
C GLN A 256 -0.23 -45.88 -27.30
N LYS A 257 0.32 -46.84 -28.04
CA LYS A 257 -0.35 -47.46 -29.19
C LYS A 257 -1.39 -48.48 -28.77
#